data_AF-A0A4D4K541-F1
#
_entry.id   AF-A0A4D4K541-F1
#
_cell.length_a   1.000
_cell.length_b   1.000
_cell.length_c   1.000
_cell.angle_alpha   90.00
_cell.angle_beta   90.00
_cell.angle_gamma   90.00
#
_symmetry.space_group_name_H-M   'P 1'
#
loop_
_entity.id
_entity.type
_entity.pdbx_description
1 polymer ?
#
loop_
_entity_poly.entity_id
_entity_poly.type
_entity_poly.pdbx_seq_one_letter_code
_entity_poly.pdbx_strand_id
1 'polypeptide(L)'
;MRRGLGIDCPALVMASTASTATTEWDDALVRTDGVLRADDIARLAPRPGPRVTTVRIRDGVHDLVLSIPEVRERIFAELDLWLRAYLPDRAG
;
A
#
# COMPACT_ATOMS: atom_id res chain seq x y z
N MET A 1 18.79 -15.94 -5.19
CA MET A 1 17.81 -14.96 -5.72
C MET A 1 16.41 -15.50 -5.40
N ARG A 2 15.59 -14.79 -4.61
CA ARG A 2 14.20 -15.21 -4.33
C ARG A 2 13.39 -15.10 -5.63
N ARG A 3 12.80 -16.22 -6.10
CA ARG A 3 11.87 -16.21 -7.24
C ARG A 3 10.58 -15.47 -6.82
N GLY A 4 9.96 -14.74 -7.74
CA GLY A 4 8.66 -14.10 -7.51
C GLY A 4 7.60 -15.12 -7.10
N LEU A 5 6.55 -14.66 -6.41
CA LEU A 5 5.50 -15.54 -5.85
C LEU A 5 4.64 -16.22 -6.93
N GLY A 6 4.71 -15.76 -8.17
CA GLY A 6 3.93 -16.33 -9.28
C GLY A 6 2.44 -15.95 -9.19
N ILE A 7 2.12 -14.80 -8.60
CA ILE A 7 0.75 -14.28 -8.57
C ILE A 7 0.34 -13.98 -10.00
N ASP A 8 -0.64 -14.71 -10.47
CA ASP A 8 -1.16 -14.65 -11.83
C ASP A 8 -2.42 -13.80 -11.94
N CYS A 9 -2.95 -13.23 -10.86
CA CYS A 9 -4.04 -12.24 -10.89
C CYS A 9 -3.52 -10.80 -10.73
N PRO A 10 -4.32 -9.78 -11.08
CA PRO A 10 -4.02 -8.40 -10.72
C PRO A 10 -3.89 -8.23 -9.19
N ALA A 11 -2.84 -7.55 -8.74
CA ALA A 11 -2.63 -7.25 -7.33
C ALA A 11 -2.44 -5.75 -7.11
N LEU A 12 -2.97 -5.24 -5.99
CA LEU A 12 -2.74 -3.89 -5.50
C LEU A 12 -1.77 -3.95 -4.31
N VAL A 13 -0.70 -3.18 -4.37
CA VAL A 13 0.21 -2.92 -3.25
C VAL A 13 0.08 -1.45 -2.87
N MET A 14 -0.30 -1.19 -1.63
CA MET A 14 -0.32 0.15 -1.06
C MET A 14 0.71 0.23 0.07
N ALA A 15 1.48 1.31 0.12
CA ALA A 15 2.48 1.52 1.17
C ALA A 15 2.62 3.01 1.49
N SER A 16 3.06 3.35 2.70
CA SER A 16 3.35 4.74 3.06
C SER A 16 4.40 5.38 2.14
N THR A 17 4.49 6.70 2.09
CA THR A 17 5.61 7.40 1.43
C THR A 17 6.86 7.45 2.31
N ALA A 18 6.74 7.19 3.61
CA ALA A 18 7.84 7.33 4.56
C ALA A 18 7.77 6.26 5.67
N SER A 19 8.90 6.04 6.33
CA SER A 19 8.99 5.14 7.46
C SER A 19 9.81 5.75 8.58
N THR A 20 9.36 5.60 9.82
CA THR A 20 10.13 5.96 11.01
C THR A 20 10.69 4.68 11.64
N ALA A 21 11.97 4.68 11.99
CA ALA A 21 12.61 3.55 12.67
C ALA A 21 12.88 3.98 14.11
N THR A 22 12.12 3.44 15.06
CA THR A 22 12.25 3.78 16.47
C THR A 22 11.84 2.59 17.35
N THR A 23 12.37 2.55 18.56
CA THR A 23 11.96 1.63 19.62
C THR A 23 11.11 2.31 20.70
N GLU A 24 10.92 3.62 20.58
CA GLU A 24 10.17 4.48 21.50
C GLU A 24 9.03 5.17 20.75
N TRP A 25 8.06 5.70 21.48
CA TRP A 25 7.01 6.51 20.87
C TRP A 25 7.60 7.76 20.20
N ASP A 26 7.20 7.99 18.96
CA ASP A 26 7.51 9.18 18.16
C ASP A 26 6.22 9.60 17.46
N ASP A 27 5.87 10.89 17.53
CA ASP A 27 4.66 11.43 16.89
C ASP A 27 4.64 11.22 15.37
N ALA A 28 5.81 11.03 14.74
CA ALA A 28 5.93 10.64 13.35
C ALA A 28 5.26 9.28 13.04
N LEU A 29 5.10 8.39 14.02
CA LEU A 29 4.43 7.09 13.87
C LEU A 29 2.93 7.23 13.51
N VAL A 30 2.33 8.40 13.76
CA VAL A 30 0.95 8.70 13.36
C VAL A 30 0.84 9.01 11.85
N ARG A 31 1.97 9.20 11.17
CA ARG A 31 2.03 9.57 9.74
C ARG A 31 3.05 8.77 8.91
N THR A 32 3.65 7.72 9.46
CA THR A 32 4.69 6.94 8.77
C THR A 32 4.59 5.46 9.11
N ASP A 33 5.17 4.60 8.27
CA ASP A 33 5.31 3.18 8.59
C ASP A 33 6.40 2.97 9.64
N GLY A 34 6.00 2.60 10.86
CA GLY A 34 6.90 2.31 11.98
C GLY A 34 7.48 0.89 12.00
N VAL A 35 6.99 0.00 11.13
CA VAL A 35 7.28 -1.44 11.20
C VAL A 35 8.12 -1.87 10.01
N LEU A 36 7.68 -1.55 8.79
CA LEU A 36 8.34 -1.91 7.54
C LEU A 36 8.94 -0.68 6.86
N ARG A 37 10.00 -0.91 6.09
CA ARG A 37 10.61 0.12 5.23
C ARG A 37 9.74 0.27 3.98
N ALA A 38 9.02 1.38 3.90
CA ALA A 38 8.06 1.65 2.84
C ALA A 38 8.71 1.69 1.45
N ASP A 39 9.95 2.18 1.37
CA ASP A 39 10.73 2.16 0.13
C ASP A 39 11.15 0.74 -0.29
N ASP A 40 11.36 -0.16 0.67
CA ASP A 40 11.61 -1.57 0.37
C ASP A 40 10.34 -2.22 -0.20
N ILE A 41 9.17 -1.92 0.39
CA ILE A 41 7.88 -2.41 -0.13
C ILE A 41 7.70 -1.93 -1.57
N ALA A 42 7.88 -0.64 -1.84
CA ALA A 42 7.72 -0.08 -3.18
C ALA A 42 8.73 -0.66 -4.19
N ARG A 43 9.99 -0.83 -3.78
CA ARG A 43 11.04 -1.43 -4.63
C ARG A 43 10.73 -2.90 -4.96
N LEU A 44 10.16 -3.63 -4.01
CA LEU A 44 9.85 -5.05 -4.14
C LEU A 44 8.47 -5.31 -4.76
N ALA A 45 7.59 -4.30 -4.82
CA ALA A 45 6.22 -4.43 -5.27
C ALA A 45 6.05 -5.10 -6.65
N PRO A 46 6.94 -4.90 -7.66
CA PRO A 46 6.78 -5.59 -8.95
C PRO A 46 7.11 -7.09 -8.94
N ARG A 47 7.68 -7.63 -7.85
CA ARG A 47 8.18 -9.01 -7.80
C ARG A 47 7.13 -10.12 -7.68
N PRO A 48 5.98 -9.94 -7.00
CA PRO A 48 5.02 -11.02 -6.81
C PRO A 48 4.41 -11.56 -8.11
N GLY A 49 4.23 -10.70 -9.12
CA GLY A 49 3.59 -11.08 -10.39
C GLY A 49 3.70 -9.98 -11.46
N PRO A 50 3.28 -10.26 -12.70
CA PRO A 50 3.43 -9.33 -13.82
C PRO A 50 2.42 -8.17 -13.80
N ARG A 51 1.39 -8.22 -12.95
CA ARG A 51 0.27 -7.24 -12.89
C ARG A 51 0.13 -6.69 -11.49
N VAL A 52 1.04 -5.78 -11.11
CA VAL A 52 1.00 -5.12 -9.81
C VAL A 52 0.80 -3.62 -9.99
N THR A 53 -0.27 -3.09 -9.40
CA THR A 53 -0.45 -1.65 -9.20
C THR A 53 0.16 -1.26 -7.86
N THR A 54 1.04 -0.26 -7.84
CA THR A 54 1.63 0.26 -6.60
C THR A 54 1.14 1.68 -6.32
N VAL A 55 0.60 1.91 -5.13
CA VAL A 55 0.18 3.24 -4.67
C VAL A 55 0.97 3.63 -3.42
N ARG A 56 1.57 4.82 -3.45
CA ARG A 56 2.29 5.40 -2.30
C ARG A 56 1.40 6.41 -1.59
N ILE A 57 1.09 6.15 -0.32
CA ILE A 57 0.18 6.93 0.50
C ILE A 57 0.97 7.89 1.37
N ARG A 58 0.83 9.19 1.12
CA ARG A 58 1.40 10.21 1.99
C ARG A 58 0.72 10.16 3.35
N ASP A 59 1.50 10.29 4.41
CA ASP A 59 1.05 10.25 5.81
C ASP A 59 0.39 8.93 6.24
N GLY A 60 0.57 7.85 5.45
CA GLY A 60 0.06 6.53 5.78
C GLY A 60 0.84 5.89 6.92
N VAL A 61 0.14 5.29 7.88
CA VAL A 61 0.75 4.45 8.92
C VAL A 61 0.94 3.01 8.41
N HIS A 62 1.55 2.15 9.22
CA HIS A 62 1.78 0.74 8.87
C HIS A 62 0.47 0.03 8.45
N ASP A 63 -0.52 0.02 9.35
CA ASP A 63 -1.87 -0.41 9.03
C ASP A 63 -2.61 0.75 8.36
N LEU A 64 -2.49 0.85 7.04
CA LEU A 64 -2.99 1.99 6.27
C LEU A 64 -4.44 2.38 6.61
N VAL A 65 -5.36 1.42 6.74
CA VAL A 65 -6.77 1.68 7.05
C VAL A 65 -7.01 2.24 8.47
N LEU A 66 -6.00 2.20 9.33
CA LEU A 66 -5.99 2.82 10.67
C LEU A 66 -5.35 4.21 10.67
N SER A 67 -4.95 4.74 9.51
CA SER A 67 -4.45 6.11 9.38
C SER A 67 -5.52 7.13 9.81
N ILE A 68 -5.09 8.37 10.04
CA ILE A 68 -5.98 9.51 10.31
C ILE A 68 -7.07 9.64 9.23
N PRO A 69 -8.23 10.25 9.56
CA PRO A 69 -9.41 10.23 8.70
C PRO A 69 -9.16 10.63 7.25
N GLU A 70 -8.42 11.71 7.02
CA GLU A 70 -8.17 12.26 5.68
C GLU A 70 -7.30 11.32 4.83
N VAL A 71 -6.34 10.64 5.46
CA VAL A 71 -5.47 9.66 4.79
C VAL A 71 -6.25 8.38 4.51
N ARG A 72 -7.09 7.96 5.45
CA ARG A 72 -7.96 6.78 5.30
C ARG A 72 -8.96 6.95 4.16
N GLU A 73 -9.58 8.12 4.03
CA GLU A 73 -10.47 8.43 2.89
C GLU A 73 -9.75 8.27 1.56
N ARG A 74 -8.51 8.76 1.45
CA ARG A 74 -7.69 8.57 0.25
C ARG A 74 -7.40 7.10 -0.02
N ILE A 75 -7.06 6.31 1.01
CA ILE A 75 -6.80 4.87 0.85
C ILE A 75 -8.01 4.15 0.28
N PHE A 76 -9.21 4.44 0.79
CA PHE A 76 -10.45 3.86 0.27
C PHE A 76 -10.76 4.34 -1.16
N ALA A 77 -10.49 5.60 -1.49
CA ALA A 77 -10.65 6.09 -2.86
C ALA A 77 -9.73 5.37 -3.87
N GLU A 78 -8.48 5.10 -3.48
CA GLU A 78 -7.52 4.35 -4.31
C GLU A 78 -7.95 2.87 -4.47
N LEU A 79 -8.45 2.26 -3.39
CA LEU A 79 -9.03 0.91 -3.43
C LEU A 79 -10.22 0.85 -4.39
N ASP A 80 -11.17 1.77 -4.25
CA ASP A 80 -12.37 1.84 -5.10
C ASP A 80 -12.02 2.05 -6.57
N LEU A 81 -11.07 2.94 -6.86
CA LEU A 81 -10.57 3.17 -8.21
C LEU A 81 -9.96 1.90 -8.81
N TRP A 82 -9.12 1.21 -8.05
CA TRP A 82 -8.48 -0.02 -8.51
C TRP A 82 -9.50 -1.14 -8.74
N LEU A 83 -10.47 -1.29 -7.83
CA LEU A 83 -11.54 -2.26 -7.96
C LEU A 83 -12.37 -2.00 -9.23
N ARG A 84 -12.78 -0.76 -9.48
CA ARG A 84 -13.53 -0.41 -10.71
C ARG A 84 -12.77 -0.69 -11.99
N ALA A 85 -11.43 -0.58 -11.97
CA ALA A 85 -10.60 -0.85 -13.13
C ALA A 85 -10.50 -2.36 -13.47
N TYR A 86 -10.49 -3.24 -12.46
CA TYR A 86 -10.30 -4.70 -12.66
C TYR A 86 -11.59 -5.51 -12.51
N LEU A 87 -12.59 -4.98 -11.83
CA LEU A 87 -13.92 -5.54 -11.65
C LEU A 87 -14.95 -4.55 -12.21
N PRO A 88 -14.96 -4.29 -13.53
CA PRO A 88 -16.04 -3.51 -14.11
C PRO A 88 -17.36 -4.21 -13.81
N ASP A 89 -18.40 -3.43 -13.51
CA ASP A 89 -19.75 -3.97 -13.30
C ASP A 89 -20.03 -4.96 -14.42
N ARG A 90 -20.42 -6.19 -14.06
CA ARG A 90 -20.96 -7.11 -15.06
C ARG A 90 -22.18 -6.41 -15.62
N ALA A 91 -22.08 -5.89 -16.84
CA ALA A 91 -23.26 -5.54 -17.61
C ALA A 91 -24.15 -6.78 -17.59
N GLY A 92 -25.27 -6.69 -16.87
CA GLY A 92 -26.32 -7.69 -16.87
C GLY A 92 -26.97 -7.79 -18.25
#